data_AF-A0A7Y9EPN8-F1
#
_entry.id   AF-A0A7Y9EPN8-F1
#
_cell.length_a   1.000
_cell.length_b   1.000
_cell.length_c   1.000
_cell.angle_alpha   90.00
_cell.angle_beta   90.00
_cell.angle_gamma   90.00
#
_symmetry.space_group_name_H-M   'P 1'
#
loop_
_entity.id
_entity.type
_entity.pdbx_description
1 polymer ?
#
loop_
_entity_poly.entity_id
_entity_poly.type
_entity_poly.pdbx_seq_one_letter_code
_entity_poly.pdbx_strand_id
1 'polypeptide(L)'
;MIEIRDVPEADAGLMVDFAGMVFHVPVEELDRERDGWPAVRAERIGAFDGETKVGQLAALPMRLAVPGGLLDCSAVTFVGVLPTHRRRGILTSMMDRMDADAIAAGRPVAALWASQGAIYGRYGFGLATWAIDLEVTTSSPLEFRTTPDDRPLRLLEAASAPEVLDPIHRRSLRPGGLVRDPEWWGKAILRPVDRDSPGYTAPRIVVHPAGYVVYRVREGTVRVVDLVADTPQAEAALWKFLASIDLTSRIEALGRPVDDLLPHLVADPDRVTVKREFGALWLRLIDVPASLRARSWATEDAFVLEIEDPRVQANAGRWRLTTGAAPGCERSDEAPDLSFSAADLAAVYLGGQSPVTLVRIGAVAEHTPGAAARLEAALAVPLAPYINDDF
;
A
#
# COMPACT_ATOMS: atom_id res chain seq x y z
N MET A 1 27.34 19.28 -12.54
CA MET A 1 27.34 18.17 -11.56
C MET A 1 25.94 18.13 -11.00
N ILE A 2 25.34 16.94 -10.83
CA ILE A 2 24.00 16.87 -10.23
C ILE A 2 24.13 17.02 -8.72
N GLU A 3 23.38 17.95 -8.15
CA GLU A 3 23.31 18.19 -6.71
C GLU A 3 21.99 17.65 -6.15
N ILE A 4 22.04 16.91 -5.04
CA ILE A 4 20.86 16.46 -4.30
C ILE A 4 20.68 17.36 -3.08
N ARG A 5 19.54 18.05 -3.01
CA ARG A 5 19.20 18.97 -1.92
C ARG A 5 17.70 19.00 -1.69
N ASP A 6 17.29 19.59 -0.57
CA ASP A 6 15.88 19.67 -0.22
C ASP A 6 15.13 20.60 -1.19
N VAL A 7 13.87 20.25 -1.47
CA VAL A 7 12.95 21.17 -2.14
C VAL A 7 12.26 22.02 -1.06
N PRO A 8 12.37 23.36 -1.12
CA PRO A 8 11.71 24.24 -0.17
C PRO A 8 10.19 24.00 -0.12
N GLU A 9 9.58 24.18 1.04
CA GLU A 9 8.12 24.04 1.19
C GLU A 9 7.35 25.01 0.28
N ALA A 10 7.88 26.21 0.06
CA ALA A 10 7.33 27.18 -0.88
C ALA A 10 7.24 26.65 -2.33
N ASP A 11 8.07 25.67 -2.68
CA ASP A 11 8.11 25.04 -4.00
C ASP A 11 7.38 23.68 -4.03
N ALA A 12 6.74 23.25 -2.93
CA ALA A 12 6.08 21.96 -2.84
C ALA A 12 4.96 21.80 -3.88
N GLY A 13 4.18 22.85 -4.14
CA GLY A 13 3.16 22.85 -5.20
C GLY A 13 3.74 22.62 -6.59
N LEU A 14 4.97 23.08 -6.85
CA LEU A 14 5.67 22.87 -8.13
C LEU A 14 6.15 21.43 -8.31
N MET A 15 6.06 20.58 -7.28
CA MET A 15 6.28 19.14 -7.44
C MET A 15 5.15 18.48 -8.23
N VAL A 16 3.92 19.02 -8.17
CA VAL A 16 2.78 18.56 -8.97
C VAL A 16 3.04 18.81 -10.46
N ASP A 17 3.54 19.99 -10.82
CA ASP A 17 3.89 20.31 -12.21
C ASP A 17 4.96 19.39 -12.78
N PHE A 18 6.00 19.15 -11.98
CA PHE A 18 7.08 18.25 -12.38
C PHE A 18 6.57 16.81 -12.56
N ALA A 19 5.70 16.34 -11.66
CA ALA A 19 5.06 15.04 -11.80
C ALA A 19 4.20 14.98 -13.07
N GLY A 20 3.37 15.99 -13.34
CA GLY A 20 2.60 16.10 -14.58
C GLY A 20 3.47 15.97 -15.83
N MET A 21 4.62 16.66 -15.85
CA MET A 21 5.56 16.57 -16.95
C MET A 21 6.14 15.16 -17.13
N VAL A 22 6.57 14.51 -16.04
CA VAL A 22 7.20 13.18 -16.08
C VAL A 22 6.20 12.07 -16.39
N PHE A 23 4.96 12.20 -15.91
CA PHE A 23 3.88 11.23 -16.11
C PHE A 23 3.02 11.52 -17.34
N HIS A 24 3.32 12.57 -18.10
CA HIS A 24 2.57 13.00 -19.28
C HIS A 24 1.09 13.31 -18.96
N VAL A 25 0.84 13.89 -17.79
CA VAL A 25 -0.48 14.31 -17.32
C VAL A 25 -0.55 15.83 -17.34
N PRO A 26 -1.55 16.45 -17.99
CA PRO A 26 -1.77 17.88 -17.90
C PRO A 26 -2.03 18.27 -16.43
N VAL A 27 -1.41 19.35 -15.97
CA VAL A 27 -1.60 19.90 -14.62
C VAL A 27 -2.07 21.34 -14.76
N GLU A 28 -3.24 21.62 -14.21
CA GLU A 28 -3.80 22.96 -14.10
C GLU A 28 -3.52 23.55 -12.71
N GLU A 29 -3.76 24.85 -12.53
CA GLU A 29 -3.54 25.52 -11.23
C GLU A 29 -4.36 24.90 -10.10
N LEU A 30 -5.63 24.59 -10.35
CA LEU A 30 -6.51 23.91 -9.40
C LEU A 30 -6.00 22.52 -9.01
N ASP A 31 -5.22 21.86 -9.88
CA ASP A 31 -4.60 20.58 -9.54
C ASP A 31 -3.45 20.77 -8.54
N ARG A 32 -2.72 21.89 -8.58
CA ARG A 32 -1.67 22.17 -7.58
C ARG A 32 -2.26 22.36 -6.20
N GLU A 33 -3.34 23.12 -6.09
CA GLU A 33 -4.03 23.36 -4.81
C GLU A 33 -4.63 22.07 -4.26
N ARG A 34 -5.24 21.26 -5.14
CA ARG A 34 -5.89 20.00 -4.77
C ARG A 34 -4.90 18.89 -4.42
N ASP A 35 -3.83 18.72 -5.21
CA ASP A 35 -2.94 17.54 -5.15
C ASP A 35 -1.58 17.85 -4.53
N GLY A 36 -1.27 19.12 -4.20
CA GLY A 36 0.02 19.53 -3.64
C GLY A 36 0.19 19.28 -2.13
N TRP A 37 -0.91 19.03 -1.41
CA TRP A 37 -0.88 18.84 0.05
C TRP A 37 0.04 17.69 0.53
N PRO A 38 0.22 16.55 -0.18
CA PRO A 38 1.15 15.53 0.29
C PRO A 38 2.59 16.04 0.17
N ALA A 39 2.94 16.76 -0.89
CA ALA A 39 4.27 17.35 -1.04
C ALA A 39 4.59 18.36 0.08
N VAL A 40 3.60 19.15 0.52
CA VAL A 40 3.76 20.09 1.65
C VAL A 40 4.09 19.36 2.96
N ARG A 41 3.50 18.19 3.18
CA ARG A 41 3.71 17.37 4.39
C ARG A 41 4.90 16.43 4.35
N ALA A 42 5.45 16.18 3.17
CA ALA A 42 6.53 15.24 2.98
C ALA A 42 7.91 15.85 3.28
N GLU A 43 8.88 14.99 3.52
CA GLU A 43 10.28 15.32 3.24
C GLU A 43 10.46 15.35 1.72
N ARG A 44 11.04 16.42 1.19
CA ARG A 44 11.11 16.65 -0.26
C ARG A 44 12.56 16.70 -0.71
N ILE A 45 12.91 15.82 -1.64
CA ILE A 45 14.25 15.69 -2.21
C ILE A 45 14.19 16.12 -3.67
N GLY A 46 15.13 16.98 -4.07
CA GLY A 46 15.30 17.44 -5.44
C GLY A 46 16.70 17.14 -5.97
N ALA A 47 16.78 16.82 -7.25
CA ALA A 47 18.02 16.73 -7.99
C ALA A 47 18.15 17.91 -8.95
N PHE A 48 19.29 18.61 -8.92
CA PHE A 48 19.49 19.85 -9.66
C PHE A 48 20.70 19.78 -10.58
N ASP A 49 20.55 20.23 -11.83
CA ASP A 49 21.65 20.50 -12.77
C ASP A 49 21.81 22.03 -12.88
N GLY A 50 22.72 22.60 -12.08
CA GLY A 50 22.73 24.04 -11.80
C GLY A 50 21.47 24.48 -11.05
N GLU A 51 20.78 25.50 -11.55
CA GLU A 51 19.51 25.98 -10.97
C GLU A 51 18.29 25.17 -11.42
N THR A 52 18.44 24.27 -12.38
CA THR A 52 17.30 23.53 -12.96
C THR A 52 17.02 22.27 -12.15
N LYS A 53 15.79 22.12 -11.62
CA LYS A 53 15.34 20.85 -11.03
C LYS A 53 15.13 19.82 -12.14
N VAL A 54 15.87 18.72 -12.07
CA VAL A 54 15.89 17.63 -13.08
C VAL A 54 15.40 16.29 -12.54
N GLY A 55 15.17 16.19 -11.23
CA GLY A 55 14.54 15.06 -10.58
C GLY A 55 13.93 15.46 -9.24
N GLN A 56 12.97 14.67 -8.77
CA GLN A 56 12.40 14.86 -7.44
C GLN A 56 11.91 13.53 -6.84
N LEU A 57 11.73 13.54 -5.52
CA LEU A 57 11.11 12.51 -4.71
C LEU A 57 10.51 13.18 -3.46
N ALA A 58 9.41 12.64 -2.94
CA ALA A 58 8.90 12.99 -1.63
C ALA A 58 8.71 11.74 -0.77
N ALA A 59 8.87 11.86 0.55
CA ALA A 59 8.58 10.82 1.51
C ALA A 59 7.66 11.36 2.61
N LEU A 60 6.43 10.83 2.66
CA LEU A 60 5.43 11.15 3.67
C LEU A 60 5.68 10.34 4.95
N PRO A 61 5.86 10.97 6.11
CA PRO A 61 5.84 10.25 7.38
C PRO A 61 4.42 9.71 7.63
N MET A 62 4.27 8.38 7.60
CA MET A 62 3.01 7.67 7.81
C MET A 62 3.20 6.55 8.84
N ARG A 63 2.10 5.93 9.29
CA ARG A 63 2.17 4.66 10.03
C ARG A 63 1.56 3.53 9.21
N LEU A 64 2.36 2.50 8.99
CA LEU A 64 2.00 1.31 8.22
C LEU A 64 1.62 0.18 9.17
N ALA A 65 0.49 -0.47 8.93
CA ALA A 65 0.14 -1.71 9.60
C ALA A 65 1.03 -2.86 9.11
N VAL A 66 1.56 -3.60 10.05
CA VAL A 66 2.29 -4.84 9.85
C VAL A 66 1.60 -5.94 10.66
N PRO A 67 1.88 -7.23 10.42
CA PRO A 67 1.32 -8.27 11.28
C PRO A 67 1.65 -7.97 12.76
N GLY A 68 0.61 -7.80 13.58
CA GLY A 68 0.73 -7.58 15.03
C GLY A 68 0.99 -6.15 15.50
N GLY A 69 1.15 -5.16 14.61
CA GLY A 69 1.49 -3.81 15.04
C GLY A 69 1.48 -2.74 13.96
N LEU A 70 2.03 -1.59 14.33
CA LEU A 70 2.23 -0.43 13.46
C LEU A 70 3.70 -0.06 13.45
N LEU A 71 4.23 0.28 12.28
CA LEU A 71 5.58 0.84 12.11
C LEU A 71 5.51 2.22 11.49
N ASP A 72 6.41 3.11 11.91
CA ASP A 72 6.61 4.37 11.21
C ASP A 72 7.21 4.11 9.82
N CYS A 73 6.68 4.79 8.82
CA CYS A 73 6.88 4.48 7.43
C CYS A 73 7.19 5.76 6.63
N SER A 74 8.20 5.68 5.76
CA SER A 74 8.41 6.65 4.68
C SER A 74 7.55 6.25 3.48
N ALA A 75 6.36 6.82 3.34
CA ALA A 75 5.49 6.61 2.17
C ALA A 75 6.00 7.47 1.00
N VAL A 76 6.72 6.84 0.07
CA VAL A 76 7.42 7.50 -1.04
C VAL A 76 6.46 7.81 -2.17
N THR A 77 6.50 9.06 -2.65
CA THR A 77 5.65 9.61 -3.70
C THR A 77 6.40 10.64 -4.55
N PHE A 78 5.74 11.20 -5.58
CA PHE A 78 6.25 12.22 -6.50
C PHE A 78 7.57 11.87 -7.23
N VAL A 79 7.96 10.60 -7.26
CA VAL A 79 9.23 10.16 -7.84
C VAL A 79 9.27 10.44 -9.34
N GLY A 80 10.22 11.23 -9.78
CA GLY A 80 10.39 11.54 -11.20
C GLY A 80 11.77 12.03 -11.57
N VAL A 81 12.20 11.75 -12.79
CA VAL A 81 13.42 12.29 -13.40
C VAL A 81 13.07 12.76 -14.81
N LEU A 82 13.53 13.95 -15.19
CA LEU A 82 13.28 14.48 -16.52
C LEU A 82 13.77 13.51 -17.61
N PRO A 83 13.02 13.33 -18.71
CA PRO A 83 13.41 12.44 -19.81
C PRO A 83 14.82 12.72 -20.36
N THR A 84 15.22 13.99 -20.40
CA THR A 84 16.54 14.48 -20.85
C THR A 84 17.69 14.16 -19.89
N HIS A 85 17.38 13.73 -18.66
CA HIS A 85 18.36 13.48 -17.59
C HIS A 85 18.37 12.03 -17.10
N ARG A 86 17.64 11.13 -17.77
CA ARG A 86 17.60 9.70 -17.41
C ARG A 86 18.94 9.02 -17.65
N ARG A 87 19.12 7.87 -16.97
CA ARG A 87 20.33 7.01 -17.06
C ARG A 87 21.63 7.70 -16.61
N ARG A 88 21.53 8.74 -15.77
CA ARG A 88 22.66 9.48 -15.17
C ARG A 88 22.83 9.22 -13.66
N GLY A 89 22.18 8.19 -13.11
CA GLY A 89 22.25 7.85 -11.68
C GLY A 89 21.41 8.75 -10.75
N ILE A 90 20.62 9.69 -11.29
CA ILE A 90 19.87 10.67 -10.49
C ILE A 90 18.89 10.02 -9.50
N LEU A 91 18.07 9.08 -9.97
CA LEU A 91 17.13 8.37 -9.10
C LEU A 91 17.85 7.57 -8.01
N THR A 92 19.01 6.97 -8.34
CA THR A 92 19.86 6.29 -7.36
C THR A 92 20.24 7.23 -6.23
N SER A 93 20.77 8.41 -6.56
CA SER A 93 21.19 9.40 -5.54
C SER A 93 20.03 9.92 -4.69
N MET A 94 18.83 10.09 -5.28
CA MET A 94 17.64 10.49 -4.51
C MET A 94 17.15 9.38 -3.58
N MET A 95 17.21 8.11 -4.00
CA MET A 95 16.85 6.97 -3.16
C MET A 95 17.84 6.78 -2.01
N ASP A 96 19.14 6.89 -2.27
CA ASP A 96 20.17 6.82 -1.22
C ASP A 96 19.98 7.93 -0.17
N ARG A 97 19.59 9.13 -0.61
CA ARG A 97 19.23 10.22 0.29
C ARG A 97 17.98 9.90 1.12
N MET A 98 16.93 9.35 0.50
CA MET A 98 15.69 8.97 1.20
C MET A 98 15.95 7.90 2.26
N ASP A 99 16.78 6.89 1.96
CA ASP A 99 17.16 5.87 2.93
C ASP A 99 17.92 6.46 4.12
N ALA A 100 18.86 7.37 3.86
CA ALA A 100 19.61 8.06 4.91
C ALA A 100 18.69 8.90 5.81
N ASP A 101 17.74 9.63 5.22
CA ASP A 101 16.76 10.43 5.95
C ASP A 101 15.83 9.53 6.79
N ALA A 102 15.39 8.38 6.23
CA ALA A 102 14.57 7.40 6.96
C ALA A 102 15.31 6.78 8.15
N ILE A 103 16.59 6.43 7.98
CA ILE A 103 17.47 5.94 9.06
C ILE A 103 17.62 7.00 10.15
N ALA A 104 17.90 8.25 9.76
CA ALA A 104 18.07 9.35 10.71
C ALA A 104 16.79 9.65 11.50
N ALA A 105 15.62 9.48 10.86
CA ALA A 105 14.30 9.63 11.48
C ALA A 105 13.85 8.39 12.28
N GLY A 106 14.61 7.29 12.26
CA GLY A 106 14.25 6.04 12.94
C GLY A 106 13.02 5.33 12.34
N ARG A 107 12.72 5.56 11.06
CA ARG A 107 11.62 4.87 10.35
C ARG A 107 12.11 3.53 9.81
N PRO A 108 11.65 2.39 10.34
CA PRO A 108 12.18 1.07 9.98
C PRO A 108 11.73 0.59 8.60
N VAL A 109 10.72 1.22 7.99
CA VAL A 109 10.20 0.83 6.68
C VAL A 109 9.96 2.04 5.78
N ALA A 110 10.02 1.80 4.47
CA ALA A 110 9.52 2.70 3.44
C ALA A 110 8.56 1.93 2.53
N ALA A 111 7.56 2.60 1.97
CA ALA A 111 6.58 1.97 1.09
C ALA A 111 6.26 2.87 -0.11
N LEU A 112 5.86 2.29 -1.23
CA LEU A 112 5.46 3.03 -2.43
C LEU A 112 4.47 2.28 -3.31
N TRP A 113 3.77 3.03 -4.15
CA TRP A 113 3.09 2.53 -5.34
C TRP A 113 4.02 2.63 -6.55
N ALA A 114 4.29 1.49 -7.20
CA ALA A 114 5.21 1.48 -8.33
C ALA A 114 4.49 1.78 -9.64
N SER A 115 4.73 2.96 -10.21
CA SER A 115 4.36 3.25 -11.61
C SER A 115 5.12 2.39 -12.63
N GLN A 116 6.31 1.90 -12.26
CA GLN A 116 7.13 0.97 -13.05
C GLN A 116 7.83 -0.04 -12.14
N GLY A 117 7.17 -1.15 -11.81
CA GLY A 117 7.67 -2.14 -10.83
C GLY A 117 9.12 -2.60 -11.04
N ALA A 118 9.54 -2.80 -12.29
CA ALA A 118 10.89 -3.28 -12.64
C ALA A 118 12.05 -2.35 -12.17
N ILE A 119 11.78 -1.10 -11.79
CA ILE A 119 12.84 -0.18 -11.36
C ILE A 119 13.13 -0.27 -9.87
N TYR A 120 12.14 -0.60 -9.03
CA TYR A 120 12.25 -0.41 -7.58
C TYR A 120 12.96 -1.54 -6.84
N GLY A 121 12.97 -2.76 -7.39
CA GLY A 121 13.73 -3.88 -6.84
C GLY A 121 15.22 -3.59 -6.66
N ARG A 122 15.83 -2.78 -7.54
CA ARG A 122 17.25 -2.36 -7.43
C ARG A 122 17.54 -1.42 -6.25
N TYR A 123 16.49 -0.88 -5.65
CA TYR A 123 16.53 -0.04 -4.45
C TYR A 123 16.03 -0.82 -3.22
N GLY A 124 16.00 -2.15 -3.28
CA GLY A 124 15.59 -3.02 -2.18
C GLY A 124 14.11 -2.94 -1.80
N PHE A 125 13.27 -2.42 -2.70
CA PHE A 125 11.81 -2.52 -2.55
C PHE A 125 11.33 -3.85 -3.13
N GLY A 126 10.57 -4.60 -2.34
CA GLY A 126 9.88 -5.82 -2.76
C GLY A 126 8.38 -5.60 -2.90
N LEU A 127 7.75 -6.24 -3.88
CA LEU A 127 6.30 -6.23 -4.02
C LEU A 127 5.67 -7.04 -2.88
N ALA A 128 5.03 -6.36 -1.93
CA ALA A 128 4.58 -6.94 -0.66
C ALA A 128 3.07 -7.18 -0.59
N THR A 129 2.29 -6.53 -1.45
CA THR A 129 0.83 -6.75 -1.54
C THR A 129 0.37 -6.82 -3.00
N TRP A 130 -0.74 -7.52 -3.21
CA TRP A 130 -1.43 -7.65 -4.49
C TRP A 130 -2.87 -7.18 -4.33
N ALA A 131 -3.48 -6.73 -5.41
CA ALA A 131 -4.86 -6.30 -5.43
C ALA A 131 -5.59 -6.79 -6.69
N ILE A 132 -6.92 -6.87 -6.58
CA ILE A 132 -7.81 -7.25 -7.68
C ILE A 132 -8.81 -6.13 -7.98
N ASP A 133 -9.12 -5.97 -9.26
CA ASP A 133 -10.25 -5.15 -9.70
C ASP A 133 -11.46 -6.06 -9.90
N LEU A 134 -12.56 -5.75 -9.21
CA LEU A 134 -13.83 -6.47 -9.30
C LEU A 134 -14.85 -5.65 -10.09
N GLU A 135 -15.63 -6.35 -10.90
CA GLU A 135 -16.81 -5.81 -11.57
C GLU A 135 -18.02 -6.66 -11.19
N VAL A 136 -19.11 -6.01 -10.79
CA VAL A 136 -20.34 -6.67 -10.36
C VAL A 136 -21.49 -6.27 -11.25
N THR A 137 -22.23 -7.25 -11.78
CA THR A 137 -23.46 -6.98 -12.53
C THR A 137 -24.65 -6.86 -11.57
N THR A 138 -25.37 -5.74 -11.61
CA THR A 138 -26.50 -5.42 -10.70
C THR A 138 -27.80 -5.10 -11.44
N SER A 139 -27.92 -5.51 -12.71
CA SER A 139 -29.15 -5.37 -13.51
C SER A 139 -30.38 -6.13 -12.97
N SER A 140 -30.16 -7.00 -11.98
CA SER A 140 -31.18 -7.68 -11.19
C SER A 140 -30.69 -7.76 -9.73
N PRO A 141 -31.59 -7.95 -8.75
CA PRO A 141 -31.19 -8.05 -7.34
C PRO A 141 -30.09 -9.09 -7.12
N LEU A 142 -29.06 -8.73 -6.35
CA LEU A 142 -28.05 -9.69 -5.89
C LEU A 142 -28.60 -10.51 -4.73
N GLU A 143 -28.49 -11.83 -4.85
CA GLU A 143 -28.70 -12.76 -3.76
C GLU A 143 -27.37 -13.09 -3.07
N PHE A 144 -27.43 -13.37 -1.77
CA PHE A 144 -26.25 -13.56 -0.93
C PHE A 144 -26.33 -14.89 -0.18
N ARG A 145 -25.20 -15.57 -0.06
CA ARG A 145 -25.02 -16.78 0.76
C ARG A 145 -24.95 -16.44 2.25
N THR A 146 -24.37 -15.29 2.56
CA THR A 146 -24.32 -14.72 3.91
C THR A 146 -25.53 -13.84 4.11
N THR A 147 -26.32 -14.10 5.16
CA THR A 147 -27.43 -13.21 5.53
C THR A 147 -26.89 -11.82 5.85
N PRO A 148 -27.27 -10.78 5.09
CA PRO A 148 -26.86 -9.41 5.39
C PRO A 148 -27.38 -8.98 6.76
N ASP A 149 -26.56 -8.23 7.50
CA ASP A 149 -26.99 -7.58 8.74
C ASP A 149 -28.11 -6.57 8.43
N ASP A 150 -29.20 -6.60 9.20
CA ASP A 150 -30.40 -5.78 8.97
C ASP A 150 -30.39 -4.47 9.76
N ARG A 151 -29.33 -4.21 10.55
CA ARG A 151 -29.15 -2.93 11.24
C ARG A 151 -29.13 -1.77 10.25
N PRO A 152 -29.68 -0.60 10.64
CA PRO A 152 -29.91 0.49 9.71
C PRO A 152 -28.60 1.07 9.18
N LEU A 153 -28.58 1.27 7.86
CA LEU A 153 -27.56 2.05 7.18
C LEU A 153 -27.88 3.56 7.30
N ARG A 154 -26.85 4.39 7.43
CA ARG A 154 -26.99 5.85 7.46
C ARG A 154 -26.13 6.49 6.39
N LEU A 155 -26.69 7.45 5.66
CA LEU A 155 -25.92 8.34 4.80
C LEU A 155 -25.26 9.42 5.68
N LEU A 156 -23.99 9.73 5.42
CA LEU A 156 -23.26 10.79 6.10
C LEU A 156 -22.85 11.89 5.12
N GLU A 157 -22.78 13.11 5.64
CA GLU A 157 -22.13 14.23 4.98
C GLU A 157 -20.60 14.08 5.07
N ALA A 158 -19.89 14.47 4.02
CA ALA A 158 -18.44 14.30 3.94
C ALA A 158 -17.69 15.00 5.08
N ALA A 159 -18.21 16.13 5.58
CA ALA A 159 -17.58 16.89 6.66
C ALA A 159 -17.59 16.17 8.03
N SER A 160 -18.62 15.36 8.31
CA SER A 160 -18.75 14.63 9.58
C SER A 160 -18.35 13.15 9.49
N ALA A 161 -18.14 12.64 8.27
CA ALA A 161 -17.75 11.26 8.04
C ALA A 161 -16.45 10.84 8.76
N PRO A 162 -15.33 11.62 8.76
CA PRO A 162 -14.06 11.17 9.31
C PRO A 162 -14.15 10.69 10.77
N GLU A 163 -14.90 11.39 11.62
CA GLU A 163 -15.07 11.03 13.05
C GLU A 163 -15.75 9.66 13.23
N VAL A 164 -16.58 9.26 12.26
CA VAL A 164 -17.30 7.98 12.28
C VAL A 164 -16.51 6.88 11.58
N LEU A 165 -15.84 7.18 10.45
CA LEU A 165 -15.14 6.19 9.65
C LEU A 165 -13.81 5.76 10.26
N ASP A 166 -13.07 6.70 10.85
CA ASP A 166 -11.72 6.47 11.34
C ASP A 166 -11.61 5.36 12.40
N PRO A 167 -12.49 5.28 13.43
CA PRO A 167 -12.48 4.15 14.37
C PRO A 167 -12.82 2.80 13.72
N ILE A 168 -13.56 2.79 12.61
CA ILE A 168 -13.86 1.57 11.83
C ILE A 168 -12.62 1.15 11.05
N HIS A 169 -12.06 2.06 10.26
CA HIS A 169 -10.84 1.83 9.50
C HIS A 169 -9.70 1.30 10.37
N ARG A 170 -9.44 1.92 11.53
CA ARG A 170 -8.33 1.53 12.41
C ARG A 170 -8.43 0.13 12.99
N ARG A 171 -9.64 -0.33 13.34
CA ARG A 171 -9.81 -1.66 13.93
C ARG A 171 -9.86 -2.79 12.88
N SER A 172 -10.21 -2.46 11.63
CA SER A 172 -10.20 -3.41 10.51
C SER A 172 -8.93 -3.32 9.65
N LEU A 173 -7.92 -2.57 10.11
CA LEU A 173 -6.69 -2.31 9.36
C LEU A 173 -5.90 -3.62 9.17
N ARG A 174 -5.67 -3.99 7.90
CA ARG A 174 -4.89 -5.17 7.52
C ARG A 174 -3.40 -4.81 7.40
N PRO A 175 -2.47 -5.78 7.53
CA PRO A 175 -1.07 -5.56 7.16
C PRO A 175 -0.98 -4.92 5.77
N GLY A 176 -0.16 -3.89 5.59
CA GLY A 176 -0.10 -3.08 4.38
C GLY A 176 -0.97 -1.82 4.39
N GLY A 177 -1.95 -1.71 5.29
CA GLY A 177 -2.83 -0.54 5.39
C GLY A 177 -2.16 0.65 6.10
N LEU A 178 -2.58 1.88 5.77
CA LEU A 178 -2.07 3.10 6.39
C LEU A 178 -3.02 3.65 7.46
N VAL A 179 -2.45 4.20 8.53
CA VAL A 179 -3.22 5.00 9.49
C VAL A 179 -3.51 6.36 8.85
N ARG A 180 -4.79 6.73 8.85
CA ARG A 180 -5.27 7.99 8.31
C ARG A 180 -5.42 9.04 9.42
N ASP A 181 -5.11 10.28 9.09
CA ASP A 181 -5.44 11.45 9.89
C ASP A 181 -6.61 12.22 9.25
N PRO A 182 -7.16 13.26 9.90
CA PRO A 182 -8.30 14.00 9.36
C PRO A 182 -8.04 14.63 7.98
N GLU A 183 -6.82 15.06 7.69
CA GLU A 183 -6.49 15.64 6.39
C GLU A 183 -6.43 14.55 5.31
N TRP A 184 -5.88 13.38 5.60
CA TRP A 184 -5.91 12.23 4.70
C TRP A 184 -7.33 11.80 4.37
N TRP A 185 -8.19 11.72 5.38
CA TRP A 185 -9.62 11.46 5.18
C TRP A 185 -10.26 12.50 4.25
N GLY A 186 -10.05 13.78 4.51
CA GLY A 186 -10.66 14.86 3.73
C GLY A 186 -10.11 15.00 2.30
N LYS A 187 -8.79 14.92 2.15
CA LYS A 187 -8.10 15.25 0.89
C LYS A 187 -7.72 14.03 0.04
N ALA A 188 -7.57 12.84 0.62
CA ALA A 188 -7.33 11.62 -0.15
C ALA A 188 -8.65 10.86 -0.40
N ILE A 189 -9.36 10.48 0.67
CA ILE A 189 -10.51 9.56 0.57
C ILE A 189 -11.80 10.28 0.17
N LEU A 190 -12.10 11.41 0.81
CA LEU A 190 -13.35 12.16 0.66
C LEU A 190 -13.22 13.39 -0.25
N ARG A 191 -12.16 13.44 -1.08
CA ARG A 191 -11.92 14.55 -2.01
C ARG A 191 -13.16 14.84 -2.87
N PRO A 192 -13.62 16.08 -3.05
CA PRO A 192 -14.82 16.35 -3.84
C PRO A 192 -14.67 15.90 -5.31
N VAL A 193 -13.51 16.20 -5.90
CA VAL A 193 -13.17 15.86 -7.29
C VAL A 193 -12.08 14.80 -7.31
N ASP A 194 -12.25 13.82 -8.19
CA ASP A 194 -11.28 12.76 -8.44
C ASP A 194 -10.84 12.80 -9.91
N ARG A 195 -9.61 13.24 -10.17
CA ARG A 195 -9.07 13.39 -11.52
C ARG A 195 -8.91 12.05 -12.25
N ASP A 196 -8.68 10.98 -11.51
CA ASP A 196 -8.51 9.63 -12.08
C ASP A 196 -9.87 8.99 -12.41
N SER A 197 -10.97 9.68 -12.10
CA SER A 197 -12.34 9.23 -12.34
C SER A 197 -13.23 10.37 -12.88
N PRO A 198 -12.92 10.97 -14.04
CA PRO A 198 -13.70 12.09 -14.55
C PRO A 198 -15.16 11.69 -14.81
N GLY A 199 -16.07 12.62 -14.50
CA GLY A 199 -17.52 12.46 -14.66
C GLY A 199 -18.23 11.74 -13.51
N TYR A 200 -17.50 11.22 -12.51
CA TYR A 200 -18.11 10.68 -11.30
C TYR A 200 -18.58 11.80 -10.34
N THR A 201 -19.61 11.52 -9.55
CA THR A 201 -20.08 12.43 -8.48
C THR A 201 -19.00 12.69 -7.43
N ALA A 202 -19.24 13.69 -6.57
CA ALA A 202 -18.63 13.77 -5.25
C ALA A 202 -18.84 12.45 -4.45
N PRO A 203 -17.98 12.14 -3.47
CA PRO A 203 -18.08 10.89 -2.72
C PRO A 203 -19.36 10.89 -1.87
N ARG A 204 -20.03 9.73 -1.85
CA ARG A 204 -21.18 9.43 -1.00
C ARG A 204 -20.76 8.42 0.04
N ILE A 205 -21.18 8.63 1.28
CA ILE A 205 -20.73 7.86 2.43
C ILE A 205 -21.91 7.16 3.07
N VAL A 206 -21.86 5.84 3.15
CA VAL A 206 -22.83 5.03 3.89
C VAL A 206 -22.12 4.28 5.00
N VAL A 207 -22.70 4.36 6.20
CA VAL A 207 -22.17 3.70 7.40
C VAL A 207 -23.15 2.66 7.93
N HIS A 208 -22.58 1.53 8.30
CA HIS A 208 -23.16 0.47 9.12
C HIS A 208 -22.44 0.48 10.49
N PRO A 209 -23.05 0.05 11.61
CA PRO A 209 -22.34 0.02 12.91
C PRO A 209 -21.00 -0.74 12.90
N ALA A 210 -20.85 -1.72 12.01
CA ALA A 210 -19.67 -2.56 11.85
C ALA A 210 -18.98 -2.40 10.48
N GLY A 211 -19.17 -1.27 9.78
CA GLY A 211 -18.55 -1.07 8.47
C GLY A 211 -18.96 0.24 7.78
N TYR A 212 -18.31 0.57 6.68
CA TYR A 212 -18.70 1.69 5.84
C TYR A 212 -18.36 1.44 4.38
N VAL A 213 -18.99 2.22 3.51
CA VAL A 213 -18.60 2.36 2.11
C VAL A 213 -18.57 3.82 1.70
N VAL A 214 -17.51 4.19 0.98
CA VAL A 214 -17.39 5.42 0.22
C VAL A 214 -17.51 5.05 -1.25
N TYR A 215 -18.42 5.69 -1.97
CA TYR A 215 -18.66 5.39 -3.38
C TYR A 215 -18.97 6.64 -4.19
N ARG A 216 -18.84 6.53 -5.51
CA ARG A 216 -19.24 7.54 -6.48
C ARG A 216 -20.12 6.93 -7.56
N VAL A 217 -20.88 7.74 -8.29
CA VAL A 217 -21.75 7.27 -9.37
C VAL A 217 -21.47 8.03 -10.67
N ARG A 218 -21.52 7.35 -11.81
CA ARG A 218 -21.51 7.92 -13.15
C ARG A 218 -22.31 7.02 -14.09
N GLU A 219 -23.30 7.57 -14.79
CA GLU A 219 -24.00 6.90 -15.91
C GLU A 219 -24.38 5.43 -15.64
N GLY A 220 -25.02 5.15 -14.50
CA GLY A 220 -25.45 3.78 -14.14
C GLY A 220 -24.36 2.87 -13.57
N THR A 221 -23.14 3.36 -13.39
CA THR A 221 -22.03 2.67 -12.72
C THR A 221 -21.78 3.25 -11.34
N VAL A 222 -21.71 2.39 -10.34
CA VAL A 222 -21.25 2.69 -8.98
C VAL A 222 -19.78 2.34 -8.87
N ARG A 223 -18.92 3.30 -8.54
CA ARG A 223 -17.51 3.03 -8.22
C ARG A 223 -17.32 3.03 -6.70
N VAL A 224 -16.87 1.91 -6.16
CA VAL A 224 -16.43 1.81 -4.75
C VAL A 224 -15.07 2.48 -4.64
N VAL A 225 -14.96 3.46 -3.75
CA VAL A 225 -13.72 4.17 -3.43
C VAL A 225 -13.03 3.50 -2.24
N ASP A 226 -13.79 3.20 -1.20
CA ASP A 226 -13.29 2.47 -0.02
C ASP A 226 -14.45 1.69 0.60
N LEU A 227 -14.20 0.45 1.03
CA LEU A 227 -15.18 -0.39 1.71
C LEU A 227 -14.47 -1.20 2.78
N VAL A 228 -14.89 -0.98 4.02
CA VAL A 228 -14.35 -1.65 5.20
C VAL A 228 -15.49 -2.18 6.03
N ALA A 229 -15.38 -3.43 6.47
CA ALA A 229 -16.34 -4.08 7.33
C ALA A 229 -15.62 -5.00 8.33
N ASP A 230 -16.13 -5.05 9.55
CA ASP A 230 -15.59 -5.90 10.62
C ASP A 230 -16.11 -7.33 10.54
N THR A 231 -17.23 -7.55 9.83
CA THR A 231 -17.87 -8.86 9.72
C THR A 231 -18.37 -9.12 8.29
N PRO A 232 -18.42 -10.39 7.86
CA PRO A 232 -18.99 -10.75 6.56
C PRO A 232 -20.46 -10.32 6.39
N GLN A 233 -21.25 -10.28 7.46
CA GLN A 233 -22.65 -9.85 7.43
C GLN A 233 -22.78 -8.34 7.19
N ALA A 234 -21.90 -7.53 7.79
CA ALA A 234 -21.83 -6.09 7.55
C ALA A 234 -21.34 -5.80 6.12
N GLU A 235 -20.35 -6.54 5.64
CA GLU A 235 -19.88 -6.45 4.26
C GLU A 235 -21.00 -6.79 3.26
N ALA A 236 -21.73 -7.90 3.50
CA ALA A 236 -22.89 -8.28 2.69
C ALA A 236 -24.00 -7.20 2.71
N ALA A 237 -24.24 -6.54 3.84
CA ALA A 237 -25.20 -5.44 3.93
C ALA A 237 -24.79 -4.22 3.08
N LEU A 238 -23.50 -3.86 3.10
CA LEU A 238 -22.96 -2.77 2.28
C LEU A 238 -23.03 -3.11 0.78
N TRP A 239 -22.65 -4.33 0.38
CA TRP A 239 -22.78 -4.78 -1.01
C TRP A 239 -24.24 -4.84 -1.47
N LYS A 240 -25.14 -5.34 -0.63
CA LYS A 240 -26.58 -5.33 -0.91
C LYS A 240 -27.10 -3.91 -1.13
N PHE A 241 -26.67 -2.97 -0.29
CA PHE A 241 -27.01 -1.56 -0.48
C PHE A 241 -26.53 -1.03 -1.82
N LEU A 242 -25.25 -1.20 -2.17
CA LEU A 242 -24.70 -0.74 -3.44
C LEU A 242 -25.45 -1.32 -4.64
N ALA A 243 -25.78 -2.62 -4.59
CA ALA A 243 -26.50 -3.31 -5.65
C ALA A 243 -27.99 -2.94 -5.75
N SER A 244 -28.54 -2.31 -4.72
CA SER A 244 -29.93 -1.81 -4.68
C SER A 244 -30.08 -0.36 -5.10
N ILE A 245 -28.99 0.32 -5.47
CA ILE A 245 -29.06 1.72 -5.91
C ILE A 245 -29.81 1.80 -7.24
N ASP A 246 -30.95 2.50 -7.23
CA ASP A 246 -31.77 2.70 -8.42
C ASP A 246 -30.98 3.31 -9.58
N LEU A 247 -31.39 2.94 -10.81
CA LEU A 247 -30.80 3.41 -12.07
C LEU A 247 -29.32 3.02 -12.26
N THR A 248 -28.83 2.03 -11.50
CA THR A 248 -27.50 1.46 -11.68
C THR A 248 -27.59 0.00 -12.11
N SER A 249 -26.60 -0.45 -12.88
CA SER A 249 -26.55 -1.83 -13.37
C SER A 249 -25.16 -2.46 -13.24
N ARG A 250 -24.17 -1.69 -12.78
CA ARG A 250 -22.79 -2.13 -12.60
C ARG A 250 -22.19 -1.51 -11.34
N ILE A 251 -21.41 -2.32 -10.62
CA ILE A 251 -20.47 -1.83 -9.61
C ILE A 251 -19.04 -2.12 -10.07
N GLU A 252 -18.16 -1.13 -9.95
CA GLU A 252 -16.71 -1.25 -10.11
C GLU A 252 -16.06 -1.09 -8.73
N ALA A 253 -15.31 -2.09 -8.29
CA ALA A 253 -14.58 -2.06 -7.03
C ALA A 253 -13.12 -2.35 -7.32
N LEU A 254 -12.35 -1.27 -7.43
CA LEU A 254 -10.96 -1.32 -7.85
C LEU A 254 -10.05 -1.50 -6.64
N GLY A 255 -8.91 -2.15 -6.83
CA GLY A 255 -7.91 -2.32 -5.79
C GLY A 255 -8.47 -2.96 -4.51
N ARG A 256 -9.23 -4.06 -4.65
CA ARG A 256 -9.72 -4.89 -3.55
C ARG A 256 -8.65 -5.91 -3.13
N PRO A 257 -8.68 -6.43 -1.89
CA PRO A 257 -7.71 -7.45 -1.49
C PRO A 257 -7.90 -8.73 -2.33
N VAL A 258 -6.82 -9.49 -2.56
CA VAL A 258 -6.88 -10.74 -3.35
C VAL A 258 -7.79 -11.81 -2.73
N ASP A 259 -8.05 -11.72 -1.43
CA ASP A 259 -8.96 -12.57 -0.67
C ASP A 259 -10.30 -11.87 -0.36
N ASP A 260 -10.72 -10.90 -1.19
CA ASP A 260 -12.00 -10.22 -1.04
C ASP A 260 -13.16 -11.22 -0.92
N LEU A 261 -14.09 -10.95 -0.01
CA LEU A 261 -15.15 -11.89 0.30
C LEU A 261 -16.23 -11.92 -0.80
N LEU A 262 -16.38 -10.84 -1.60
CA LEU A 262 -17.49 -10.66 -2.51
C LEU A 262 -17.72 -11.84 -3.48
N PRO A 263 -16.71 -12.41 -4.16
CA PRO A 263 -16.89 -13.58 -5.02
C PRO A 263 -17.49 -14.81 -4.31
N HIS A 264 -17.36 -14.87 -2.98
CA HIS A 264 -17.89 -15.94 -2.14
C HIS A 264 -19.15 -15.54 -1.34
N LEU A 265 -19.42 -14.24 -1.20
CA LEU A 265 -20.61 -13.72 -0.51
C LEU A 265 -21.87 -13.82 -1.38
N VAL A 266 -21.76 -13.64 -2.69
CA VAL A 266 -22.90 -13.72 -3.63
C VAL A 266 -23.35 -15.17 -3.83
N ALA A 267 -24.65 -15.36 -4.05
CA ALA A 267 -25.22 -16.68 -4.35
C ALA A 267 -24.83 -17.17 -5.75
N ASP A 268 -24.84 -16.26 -6.73
CA ASP A 268 -24.40 -16.50 -8.09
C ASP A 268 -23.00 -15.87 -8.30
N PRO A 269 -21.92 -16.67 -8.33
CA PRO A 269 -20.56 -16.16 -8.49
C PRO A 269 -20.31 -15.54 -9.87
N ASP A 270 -21.10 -15.89 -10.90
CA ASP A 270 -20.94 -15.33 -12.25
C ASP A 270 -21.33 -13.84 -12.31
N ARG A 271 -21.95 -13.32 -11.24
CA ARG A 271 -22.24 -11.89 -11.07
C ARG A 271 -21.02 -11.06 -10.76
N VAL A 272 -19.92 -11.66 -10.32
CA VAL A 272 -18.69 -10.99 -9.88
C VAL A 272 -17.54 -11.44 -10.76
N THR A 273 -16.97 -10.51 -11.51
CA THR A 273 -15.82 -10.80 -12.40
C THR A 273 -14.57 -10.14 -11.84
N VAL A 274 -13.51 -10.93 -11.66
CA VAL A 274 -12.15 -10.40 -11.48
C VAL A 274 -11.64 -9.90 -12.82
N LYS A 275 -11.49 -8.58 -12.97
CA LYS A 275 -11.06 -7.94 -14.22
C LYS A 275 -9.55 -7.96 -14.39
N ARG A 276 -8.82 -7.85 -13.28
CA ARG A 276 -7.37 -7.77 -13.24
C ARG A 276 -6.87 -8.11 -11.85
N GLU A 277 -5.69 -8.71 -11.79
CA GLU A 277 -4.84 -8.81 -10.60
C GLU A 277 -3.55 -8.05 -10.88
N PHE A 278 -3.06 -7.28 -9.91
CA PHE A 278 -1.87 -6.46 -10.08
C PHE A 278 -1.13 -6.26 -8.75
N GLY A 279 0.18 -6.02 -8.84
CA GLY A 279 0.98 -5.65 -7.69
C GLY A 279 0.61 -4.26 -7.17
N ALA A 280 0.42 -4.12 -5.87
CA ALA A 280 -0.02 -2.88 -5.23
C ALA A 280 1.13 -2.22 -4.46
N LEU A 281 1.30 -2.56 -3.18
CA LEU A 281 2.30 -1.94 -2.31
C LEU A 281 3.67 -2.60 -2.50
N TRP A 282 4.68 -1.76 -2.70
CA TRP A 282 6.08 -2.15 -2.60
C TRP A 282 6.63 -1.69 -1.26
N LEU A 283 7.36 -2.56 -0.56
CA LEU A 283 7.92 -2.31 0.77
C LEU A 283 9.44 -2.37 0.70
N ARG A 284 10.12 -1.53 1.48
CA ARG A 284 11.56 -1.60 1.76
C ARG A 284 11.75 -1.64 3.27
N LEU A 285 12.52 -2.61 3.75
CA LEU A 285 12.95 -2.65 5.14
C LEU A 285 14.20 -1.78 5.28
N ILE A 286 14.07 -0.64 5.93
CA ILE A 286 15.16 0.29 6.21
C ILE A 286 16.00 -0.25 7.39
N ASP A 287 15.32 -0.74 8.43
CA ASP A 287 15.91 -1.44 9.57
C ASP A 287 15.32 -2.86 9.64
N VAL A 288 16.08 -3.84 9.15
CA VAL A 288 15.63 -5.24 9.14
C VAL A 288 15.40 -5.78 10.55
N PRO A 289 16.35 -5.67 11.51
CA PRO A 289 16.13 -6.17 12.86
C PRO A 289 14.94 -5.55 13.58
N ALA A 290 14.72 -4.24 13.45
CA ALA A 290 13.56 -3.58 14.04
C ALA A 290 12.26 -4.09 13.41
N SER A 291 12.22 -4.23 12.09
CA SER A 291 11.04 -4.73 11.36
C SER A 291 10.69 -6.16 11.76
N LEU A 292 11.67 -7.08 11.73
CA LEU A 292 11.43 -8.50 12.06
C LEU A 292 11.00 -8.72 13.52
N ARG A 293 11.48 -7.89 14.46
CA ARG A 293 11.05 -7.91 15.86
C ARG A 293 9.67 -7.31 16.09
N ALA A 294 9.26 -6.33 15.29
CA ALA A 294 7.95 -5.69 15.43
C ALA A 294 6.80 -6.53 14.85
N ARG A 295 7.12 -7.46 13.96
CA ARG A 295 6.17 -8.37 13.31
C ARG A 295 5.73 -9.49 14.26
N SER A 296 4.43 -9.78 14.34
CA SER A 296 3.90 -11.00 14.95
C SER A 296 4.05 -12.20 14.02
N TRP A 297 4.32 -13.39 14.56
CA TRP A 297 4.54 -14.60 13.79
C TRP A 297 3.52 -15.69 14.13
N ALA A 298 3.10 -16.47 13.13
CA ALA A 298 2.08 -17.49 13.31
C ALA A 298 2.59 -18.74 14.04
N THR A 299 3.89 -19.03 13.95
CA THR A 299 4.54 -20.18 14.59
C THR A 299 5.85 -19.79 15.27
N GLU A 300 6.23 -20.56 16.28
CA GLU A 300 7.54 -20.49 16.93
C GLU A 300 8.54 -21.37 16.17
N ASP A 301 9.65 -20.78 15.73
CA ASP A 301 10.74 -21.42 15.00
C ASP A 301 11.99 -20.51 15.06
N ALA A 302 13.12 -20.98 14.52
CA ALA A 302 14.33 -20.20 14.38
C ALA A 302 15.00 -20.41 13.03
N PHE A 303 15.56 -19.33 12.48
CA PHE A 303 16.23 -19.30 11.18
C PHE A 303 17.50 -18.46 11.27
N VAL A 304 18.51 -18.82 10.49
CA VAL A 304 19.60 -17.91 10.15
C VAL A 304 19.36 -17.38 8.75
N LEU A 305 19.09 -16.08 8.62
CA LEU A 305 18.85 -15.41 7.36
C LEU A 305 20.12 -14.65 6.95
N GLU A 306 20.69 -14.96 5.78
CA GLU A 306 21.71 -14.11 5.15
C GLU A 306 20.99 -13.07 4.28
N ILE A 307 21.35 -11.80 4.45
CA ILE A 307 20.71 -10.69 3.74
C ILE A 307 21.76 -9.95 2.93
N GLU A 308 21.49 -9.77 1.64
CA GLU A 308 22.24 -8.88 0.77
C GLU A 308 21.50 -7.54 0.64
N ASP A 309 22.09 -6.48 1.19
CA ASP A 309 21.62 -5.10 1.02
C ASP A 309 22.79 -4.19 0.64
N PRO A 310 23.00 -3.91 -0.66
CA PRO A 310 24.11 -3.07 -1.09
C PRO A 310 23.95 -1.60 -0.69
N ARG A 311 22.76 -1.15 -0.27
CA ARG A 311 22.46 0.26 0.02
C ARG A 311 22.48 0.55 1.51
N VAL A 312 21.82 -0.29 2.30
CA VAL A 312 21.84 -0.18 3.76
C VAL A 312 22.74 -1.27 4.32
N GLN A 313 24.04 -0.97 4.39
CA GLN A 313 25.07 -1.91 4.84
C GLN A 313 24.82 -2.46 6.25
N ALA A 314 24.09 -1.71 7.09
CA ALA A 314 23.69 -2.16 8.42
C ALA A 314 22.75 -3.38 8.38
N ASN A 315 21.98 -3.57 7.30
CA ASN A 315 21.10 -4.73 7.11
C ASN A 315 21.85 -5.95 6.57
N ALA A 316 22.94 -5.76 5.83
CA ALA A 316 23.65 -6.84 5.16
C ALA A 316 24.31 -7.80 6.17
N GLY A 317 24.35 -9.09 5.84
CA GLY A 317 24.96 -10.16 6.64
C GLY A 317 23.95 -11.12 7.24
N ARG A 318 24.39 -11.91 8.22
CA ARG A 318 23.60 -12.98 8.83
C ARG A 318 22.88 -12.54 10.10
N TRP A 319 21.64 -12.99 10.21
CA TRP A 319 20.73 -12.68 11.30
C TRP A 319 20.06 -13.95 11.80
N ARG A 320 20.20 -14.24 13.10
CA ARG A 320 19.39 -15.24 13.78
C ARG A 320 18.03 -14.63 14.09
N LEU A 321 17.01 -15.08 13.35
CA LEU A 321 15.61 -14.78 13.57
C LEU A 321 15.02 -15.85 14.49
N THR A 322 14.39 -15.44 15.58
CA THR A 322 13.48 -16.29 16.36
C THR A 322 12.05 -15.77 16.17
N THR A 323 11.11 -16.66 15.86
CA THR A 323 9.70 -16.33 15.65
C THR A 323 8.85 -16.80 16.83
N GLY A 324 7.58 -16.42 16.86
CA GLY A 324 6.63 -16.78 17.91
C GLY A 324 6.24 -15.59 18.79
N ALA A 325 5.98 -15.84 20.07
CA ALA A 325 5.45 -14.83 21.00
C ALA A 325 6.48 -13.75 21.41
N ALA A 326 7.77 -14.07 21.34
CA ALA A 326 8.88 -13.16 21.65
C ALA A 326 9.86 -13.13 20.47
N PRO A 327 9.50 -12.44 19.37
CA PRO A 327 10.34 -12.41 18.18
C PRO A 327 11.66 -11.69 18.44
N GLY A 328 12.75 -12.27 17.94
CA GLY A 328 14.12 -11.80 18.10
C GLY A 328 14.84 -11.75 16.75
N CYS A 329 15.78 -10.83 16.62
CA CYS A 329 16.62 -10.72 15.43
C CYS A 329 18.00 -10.20 15.86
N GLU A 330 18.98 -11.09 15.89
CA GLU A 330 20.34 -10.82 16.38
C GLU A 330 21.38 -11.19 15.33
N ARG A 331 22.54 -10.53 15.35
CA ARG A 331 23.67 -10.93 14.50
C ARG A 331 24.08 -12.36 14.80
N SER A 332 24.45 -13.11 13.76
CA SER A 332 24.95 -14.48 13.91
C SER A 332 26.09 -14.76 12.94
N ASP A 333 27.00 -15.66 13.32
CA ASP A 333 28.05 -16.20 12.47
C ASP A 333 27.74 -17.63 11.97
N GLU A 334 26.61 -18.20 12.39
CA GLU A 334 26.13 -19.53 11.97
C GLU A 334 25.93 -19.59 10.45
N ALA A 335 25.91 -20.79 9.87
CA ALA A 335 25.58 -20.95 8.45
C ALA A 335 24.11 -20.55 8.20
N PRO A 336 23.79 -19.86 7.09
CA PRO A 336 22.43 -19.44 6.82
C PRO A 336 21.55 -20.63 6.44
N ASP A 337 20.28 -20.59 6.82
CA ASP A 337 19.23 -21.48 6.31
C ASP A 337 18.68 -20.97 4.98
N LEU A 338 18.55 -19.64 4.85
CA LEU A 338 18.03 -18.94 3.67
C LEU A 338 18.87 -17.70 3.37
N SER A 339 19.06 -17.38 2.09
CA SER A 339 19.64 -16.12 1.64
C SER A 339 18.66 -15.30 0.81
N PHE A 340 18.49 -14.03 1.19
CA PHE A 340 17.59 -13.08 0.56
C PHE A 340 18.35 -11.86 0.04
N SER A 341 17.89 -11.30 -1.08
CA SER A 341 18.12 -9.87 -1.32
C SER A 341 17.22 -9.03 -0.39
N ALA A 342 17.58 -7.77 -0.13
CA ALA A 342 16.74 -6.85 0.63
C ALA A 342 15.31 -6.72 0.05
N ALA A 343 15.18 -6.74 -1.28
CA ALA A 343 13.88 -6.69 -1.95
C ALA A 343 13.06 -7.97 -1.70
N ASP A 344 13.67 -9.14 -1.82
CA ASP A 344 12.95 -10.42 -1.62
C ASP A 344 12.49 -10.60 -0.18
N LEU A 345 13.30 -10.19 0.80
CA LEU A 345 12.89 -10.18 2.20
C LEU A 345 11.72 -9.22 2.44
N ALA A 346 11.77 -8.02 1.86
CA ALA A 346 10.69 -7.05 1.99
C ALA A 346 9.38 -7.51 1.32
N ALA A 347 9.46 -8.25 0.21
CA ALA A 347 8.30 -8.82 -0.47
C ALA A 347 7.55 -9.83 0.41
N VAL A 348 8.27 -10.69 1.14
CA VAL A 348 7.65 -11.71 1.99
C VAL A 348 7.22 -11.19 3.36
N TYR A 349 7.75 -10.04 3.80
CA TYR A 349 7.60 -9.52 5.16
C TYR A 349 6.14 -9.39 5.65
N LEU A 350 5.23 -8.90 4.81
CA LEU A 350 3.83 -8.75 5.19
C LEU A 350 3.05 -10.07 5.21
N GLY A 351 3.61 -11.15 4.65
CA GLY A 351 2.94 -12.45 4.50
C GLY A 351 2.13 -12.60 3.20
N GLY A 352 2.29 -11.68 2.24
CA GLY A 352 1.58 -11.70 0.95
C GLY A 352 2.33 -12.41 -0.17
N GLN A 353 3.64 -12.67 -0.01
CA GLN A 353 4.48 -13.35 -0.99
C GLN A 353 5.06 -14.63 -0.39
N SER A 354 5.07 -15.70 -1.20
CA SER A 354 5.55 -17.03 -0.82
C SER A 354 7.09 -17.12 -0.92
N PRO A 355 7.82 -17.35 0.20
CA PRO A 355 9.26 -17.62 0.13
C PRO A 355 9.57 -18.93 -0.62
N VAL A 356 8.68 -19.92 -0.55
CA VAL A 356 8.78 -21.16 -1.33
C VAL A 356 8.78 -20.86 -2.83
N THR A 357 7.90 -19.95 -3.28
CA THR A 357 7.87 -19.53 -4.68
C THR A 357 9.16 -18.81 -5.08
N LEU A 358 9.69 -17.93 -4.22
CA LEU A 358 10.96 -17.24 -4.47
C LEU A 358 12.16 -18.19 -4.55
N VAL A 359 12.18 -19.27 -3.75
CA VAL A 359 13.18 -20.34 -3.87
C VAL A 359 13.04 -21.08 -5.20
N ARG A 360 11.82 -21.45 -5.61
CA ARG A 360 11.57 -22.19 -6.85
C ARG A 360 12.01 -21.45 -8.11
N ILE A 361 11.96 -20.11 -8.10
CA ILE A 361 12.43 -19.28 -9.21
C ILE A 361 13.91 -18.88 -9.09
N GLY A 362 14.58 -19.27 -8.00
CA GLY A 362 15.98 -18.96 -7.75
C GLY A 362 16.28 -17.54 -7.27
N ALA A 363 15.26 -16.80 -6.81
CA ALA A 363 15.43 -15.46 -6.22
C ALA A 363 15.95 -15.54 -4.77
N VAL A 364 15.55 -16.59 -4.04
CA VAL A 364 16.01 -16.89 -2.68
C VAL A 364 16.76 -18.21 -2.69
N ALA A 365 17.91 -18.28 -2.03
CA ALA A 365 18.65 -19.54 -1.89
C ALA A 365 18.23 -20.26 -0.60
N GLU A 366 17.84 -21.53 -0.71
CA GLU A 366 17.61 -22.41 0.44
C GLU A 366 18.84 -23.29 0.67
N HIS A 367 19.44 -23.18 1.85
CA HIS A 367 20.63 -23.92 2.27
C HIS A 367 20.26 -25.09 3.19
N THR A 368 19.24 -24.89 4.03
CA THR A 368 18.67 -25.93 4.89
C THR A 368 17.37 -26.45 4.28
N PRO A 369 17.29 -27.73 3.89
CA PRO A 369 16.09 -28.27 3.26
C PRO A 369 14.81 -28.02 4.07
N GLY A 370 13.82 -27.43 3.42
CA GLY A 370 12.50 -27.15 4.00
C GLY A 370 12.43 -25.87 4.86
N ALA A 371 13.53 -25.11 4.99
CA ALA A 371 13.52 -23.84 5.70
C ALA A 371 12.53 -22.82 5.09
N ALA A 372 12.38 -22.79 3.76
CA ALA A 372 11.44 -21.89 3.10
C ALA A 372 9.98 -22.20 3.44
N ALA A 373 9.62 -23.48 3.50
CA ALA A 373 8.27 -23.92 3.87
C ALA A 373 7.96 -23.63 5.35
N ARG A 374 8.95 -23.81 6.25
CA ARG A 374 8.81 -23.42 7.65
C ARG A 374 8.67 -21.91 7.82
N LEU A 375 9.46 -21.12 7.08
CA LEU A 375 9.35 -19.67 7.09
C LEU A 375 8.00 -19.20 6.55
N GLU A 376 7.48 -19.82 5.49
CA GLU A 376 6.12 -19.53 4.97
C GLU A 376 5.05 -19.76 6.03
N ALA A 377 5.13 -20.87 6.78
CA ALA A 377 4.21 -21.14 7.89
C ALA A 377 4.33 -20.08 8.99
N ALA A 378 5.55 -19.63 9.33
CA ALA A 378 5.76 -18.58 10.32
C ALA A 378 5.29 -17.18 9.85
N LEU A 379 5.35 -16.93 8.54
CA LEU A 379 4.90 -15.71 7.88
C LEU A 379 3.37 -15.66 7.67
N ALA A 380 2.65 -16.76 7.90
CA ALA A 380 1.22 -16.81 7.65
C ALA A 380 0.44 -15.70 8.37
N VAL A 381 -0.55 -15.14 7.68
CA VAL A 381 -1.49 -14.15 8.19
C VAL A 381 -2.92 -14.62 7.87
N PRO A 382 -3.92 -14.31 8.72
CA PRO A 382 -5.28 -14.81 8.52
C PRO A 382 -6.00 -14.17 7.33
N LEU A 383 -5.60 -12.96 6.94
CA LEU A 383 -6.12 -12.22 5.80
C LEU A 383 -4.94 -11.70 4.98
N ALA A 384 -5.08 -11.71 3.66
CA ALA A 384 -4.07 -11.22 2.75
C ALA A 384 -3.72 -9.75 3.08
N PRO A 385 -2.42 -9.37 3.07
CA PRO A 385 -2.00 -8.00 3.20
C PRO A 385 -2.63 -7.12 2.12
N TYR A 386 -3.04 -5.91 2.51
CA TYR A 386 -3.88 -5.05 1.69
C TYR A 386 -3.59 -3.58 1.95
N ILE A 387 -3.45 -2.80 0.87
CA ILE A 387 -3.39 -1.35 0.90
C ILE A 387 -4.63 -0.80 0.19
N ASN A 388 -5.39 0.07 0.85
CA ASN A 388 -6.55 0.78 0.29
C ASN A 388 -6.33 2.30 0.18
N ASP A 389 -5.07 2.73 0.24
CA ASP A 389 -4.64 4.12 0.14
C ASP A 389 -3.65 4.28 -1.01
N ASP A 390 -3.88 5.26 -1.88
CA ASP A 390 -2.96 5.69 -2.93
C ASP A 390 -2.22 6.96 -2.48
N PHE A 391 -0.93 7.09 -2.82
CA PHE A 391 -0.08 8.18 -2.33
C PHE A 391 1.10 8.54 -3.21
#